data_AF-A0A6F8YD87-F1
#
_entry.id   AF-A0A6F8YD87-F1
#
_cell.length_a   1.000
_cell.length_b   1.000
_cell.length_c   1.000
_cell.angle_alpha   90.00
_cell.angle_beta   90.00
_cell.angle_gamma   90.00
#
_symmetry.space_group_name_H-M   'P 1'
#
loop_
_entity.id
_entity.type
_entity.pdbx_description
1 polymer ?
#
loop_
_entity_poly.entity_id
_entity_poly.type
_entity_poly.pdbx_seq_one_letter_code
_entity_poly.pdbx_strand_id
1 'polypeptide(L)'
;MSKHPFAAVQHAFPNEVESAFRFLVDDFGLEGPEVGGVALPTIAFVGRGLRYRIMLDPDDMAVITRVEVETESKRLVAELDNLVQAAGLGAPNHVKYSARTLTALRKALESQAKYVRLLRPRLVSDTVLQLMQMANAREWTVR
;
A
#
# COMPACT_ATOMS: atom_id res chain seq x y z
N MET A 1 -20.14 21.85 4.44
CA MET A 1 -19.37 21.30 3.29
C MET A 1 -20.10 20.08 2.76
N SER A 2 -20.42 20.04 1.47
CA SER A 2 -21.22 18.96 0.88
C SER A 2 -20.50 17.62 1.01
N LYS A 3 -21.15 16.62 1.60
CA LYS A 3 -20.64 15.23 1.77
C LYS A 3 -20.57 14.44 0.45
N HIS A 4 -21.09 15.00 -0.65
CA HIS A 4 -21.23 14.31 -1.93
C HIS A 4 -19.94 13.92 -2.68
N PRO A 5 -18.89 14.77 -2.79
CA PRO A 5 -17.74 14.45 -3.63
C PRO A 5 -16.86 13.34 -3.04
N PHE A 6 -16.81 13.20 -1.72
CA PHE A 6 -16.02 12.15 -1.08
C PHE A 6 -16.74 10.79 -1.07
N ALA A 7 -18.08 10.78 -0.98
CA ALA A 7 -18.85 9.54 -1.14
C ALA A 7 -18.60 8.86 -2.50
N ALA A 8 -18.43 9.66 -3.57
CA ALA A 8 -18.05 9.15 -4.89
C ALA A 8 -16.64 8.53 -4.89
N VAL A 9 -15.69 9.13 -4.15
CA VAL A 9 -14.34 8.57 -3.96
C VAL A 9 -14.42 7.23 -3.22
N GLN A 10 -15.15 7.17 -2.11
CA GLN A 10 -15.31 5.94 -1.32
C GLN A 10 -15.95 4.81 -2.15
N HIS A 11 -16.98 5.13 -2.93
CA HIS A 11 -17.63 4.15 -3.80
C HIS A 11 -16.71 3.64 -4.92
N ALA A 12 -15.92 4.53 -5.52
CA ALA A 12 -15.01 4.17 -6.61
C ALA A 12 -13.74 3.44 -6.12
N PHE A 13 -13.35 3.64 -4.87
CA PHE A 13 -12.06 3.23 -4.33
C PHE A 13 -11.66 1.78 -4.64
N PRO A 14 -12.49 0.73 -4.40
CA PRO A 14 -12.10 -0.64 -4.70
C PRO A 14 -11.70 -0.87 -6.16
N ASN A 15 -12.49 -0.35 -7.10
CA ASN A 15 -12.26 -0.52 -8.54
C ASN A 15 -11.02 0.26 -8.99
N GLU A 16 -10.79 1.45 -8.44
CA GLU A 16 -9.60 2.24 -8.76
C GLU A 16 -8.32 1.57 -8.22
N VAL A 17 -8.38 0.96 -7.03
CA VAL A 17 -7.25 0.16 -6.50
C VAL A 17 -7.00 -1.06 -7.36
N GLU A 18 -8.04 -1.84 -7.68
CA GLU A 18 -7.89 -3.01 -8.55
C GLU A 18 -7.25 -2.62 -9.88
N SER A 19 -7.71 -1.53 -10.51
CA SER A 19 -7.14 -1.06 -11.77
C SER A 19 -5.66 -0.67 -11.64
N ALA A 20 -5.29 0.11 -10.62
CA ALA A 20 -3.91 0.58 -10.44
C ALA A 20 -2.95 -0.52 -9.99
N PHE A 21 -3.44 -1.51 -9.24
CA PHE A 21 -2.63 -2.56 -8.61
C PHE A 21 -2.81 -3.95 -9.24
N ARG A 22 -3.55 -4.11 -10.35
CA ARG A 22 -3.77 -5.39 -11.03
C ARG A 22 -2.47 -6.16 -11.32
N PHE A 23 -1.38 -5.43 -11.60
CA PHE A 23 -0.04 -6.01 -11.80
C PHE A 23 0.46 -6.86 -10.62
N LEU A 24 -0.04 -6.65 -9.40
CA LEU A 24 0.27 -7.50 -8.26
C LEU A 24 -0.19 -8.94 -8.49
N VAL A 25 -1.34 -9.13 -9.14
CA VAL A 25 -1.85 -10.44 -9.54
C VAL A 25 -1.14 -10.89 -10.82
N ASP A 26 -1.26 -10.09 -11.88
CA ASP A 26 -0.85 -10.49 -13.24
C ASP A 26 0.67 -10.73 -13.35
N ASP A 27 1.48 -9.85 -12.76
CA ASP A 27 2.94 -9.87 -12.91
C ASP A 27 3.63 -10.49 -11.69
N PHE A 28 3.10 -10.30 -10.48
CA PHE A 28 3.76 -10.72 -9.24
C PHE A 28 3.19 -12.02 -8.65
N GLY A 29 2.07 -12.52 -9.17
CA GLY A 29 1.44 -13.77 -8.74
C GLY A 29 0.89 -13.71 -7.31
N LEU A 30 0.45 -12.53 -6.85
CA LEU A 30 -0.26 -12.36 -5.58
C LEU A 30 -1.75 -12.73 -5.77
N GLU A 31 -2.39 -13.13 -4.67
CA GLU A 31 -3.83 -13.31 -4.58
C GLU A 31 -4.51 -11.99 -4.19
N GLY A 32 -5.77 -11.83 -4.58
CA GLY A 32 -6.58 -10.63 -4.32
C GLY A 32 -7.25 -10.08 -5.59
N PRO A 33 -7.95 -8.93 -5.50
CA PRO A 33 -8.10 -8.09 -4.32
C PRO A 33 -9.04 -8.70 -3.26
N GLU A 34 -8.61 -8.67 -2.00
CA GLU A 34 -9.49 -8.92 -0.85
C GLU A 34 -10.02 -7.58 -0.31
N VAL A 35 -11.34 -7.44 -0.29
CA VAL A 35 -11.99 -6.26 0.29
C VAL A 35 -12.18 -6.47 1.80
N GLY A 36 -11.74 -5.51 2.61
CA GLY A 36 -11.90 -5.58 4.06
C GLY A 36 -11.69 -4.24 4.76
N GLY A 37 -11.34 -4.34 6.03
CA GLY A 37 -11.12 -3.18 6.91
C GLY A 37 -12.36 -2.78 7.69
N VAL A 38 -12.30 -2.96 9.02
CA VAL A 38 -13.40 -2.62 9.93
C VAL A 38 -13.46 -1.12 10.20
N ALA A 39 -12.30 -0.47 10.32
CA ALA A 39 -12.19 0.96 10.60
C ALA A 39 -12.02 1.81 9.33
N LEU A 40 -11.23 1.33 8.36
CA LEU A 40 -10.92 2.02 7.12
C LEU A 40 -11.15 1.07 5.93
N PRO A 41 -11.84 1.49 4.86
CA PRO A 41 -11.93 0.71 3.63
C PRO A 41 -10.54 0.28 3.17
N THR A 42 -10.33 -1.02 3.05
CA THR A 42 -9.03 -1.62 2.75
C THR A 42 -9.15 -2.61 1.61
N ILE A 43 -8.22 -2.54 0.67
CA ILE A 43 -8.03 -3.55 -0.37
C ILE A 43 -6.66 -4.20 -0.16
N ALA A 44 -6.64 -5.52 -0.07
CA ALA A 44 -5.43 -6.28 0.20
C ALA A 44 -5.06 -7.22 -0.96
N PHE A 45 -3.75 -7.40 -1.14
CA PHE A 45 -3.16 -8.40 -2.03
C PHE A 45 -2.12 -9.20 -1.23
N VAL A 46 -2.13 -10.52 -1.33
CA VAL A 46 -1.38 -11.42 -0.44
C VAL A 46 -0.64 -12.49 -1.23
N GLY A 47 0.58 -12.85 -0.82
CA GLY A 47 1.28 -14.01 -1.38
C GLY A 47 2.74 -14.09 -0.96
N ARG A 48 3.24 -15.33 -0.79
CA ARG A 48 4.65 -15.65 -0.42
C ARG A 48 5.21 -14.78 0.72
N GLY A 49 4.46 -14.66 1.82
CA GLY A 49 4.89 -13.86 2.97
C GLY A 49 4.87 -12.34 2.76
N LEU A 50 4.29 -11.86 1.65
CA LEU A 50 4.08 -10.43 1.41
C LEU A 50 2.60 -10.11 1.41
N ARG A 51 2.24 -8.98 2.01
CA ARG A 51 0.90 -8.41 1.93
C ARG A 51 0.96 -6.92 1.63
N TYR A 52 0.22 -6.48 0.62
CA TYR A 52 -0.02 -5.06 0.36
C TYR A 52 -1.41 -4.71 0.87
N ARG A 53 -1.53 -3.65 1.67
CA ARG A 53 -2.82 -3.10 2.12
C ARG A 53 -2.94 -1.66 1.68
N ILE A 54 -3.88 -1.40 0.77
CA ILE A 54 -4.22 -0.06 0.31
C ILE A 54 -5.46 0.37 1.07
N MET A 55 -5.36 1.44 1.85
CA MET A 55 -6.40 1.90 2.77
C MET A 55 -6.83 3.30 2.39
N LEU A 56 -8.13 3.56 2.36
CA LEU A 56 -8.69 4.90 2.23
C LEU A 56 -9.02 5.44 3.62
N ASP A 57 -8.42 6.56 3.99
CA ASP A 57 -8.70 7.32 5.20
C ASP A 57 -9.76 8.40 4.90
N PRO A 58 -10.99 8.28 5.44
CA PRO A 58 -12.04 9.27 5.25
C PRO A 58 -11.79 10.60 5.95
N ASP A 59 -11.09 10.58 7.08
CA ASP A 59 -10.89 11.75 7.92
C ASP A 59 -9.83 12.66 7.30
N ASP A 60 -8.73 12.07 6.84
CA ASP A 60 -7.66 12.78 6.14
C ASP A 60 -7.91 12.94 4.63
N MET A 61 -8.94 12.27 4.11
CA MET A 61 -9.22 12.16 2.67
C MET A 61 -7.97 11.74 1.90
N ALA A 62 -7.32 10.67 2.38
CA ALA A 62 -6.03 10.20 1.91
C ALA A 62 -6.05 8.69 1.62
N VAL A 63 -5.18 8.24 0.72
CA VAL A 63 -4.93 6.81 0.48
C VAL A 63 -3.52 6.46 0.93
N ILE A 64 -3.41 5.39 1.71
CA ILE A 64 -2.17 4.94 2.34
C ILE A 64 -1.93 3.49 1.92
N THR A 65 -0.71 3.17 1.49
CA THR A 65 -0.29 1.78 1.25
C THR A 65 0.65 1.33 2.36
N ARG A 66 0.31 0.19 2.98
CA ARG A 66 1.20 -0.55 3.88
C ARG A 66 1.69 -1.81 3.20
N VAL A 67 2.96 -2.11 3.43
CA VAL A 67 3.58 -3.37 3.02
C VAL A 67 3.88 -4.16 4.28
N GLU A 68 3.48 -5.42 4.26
CA GLU A 68 3.79 -6.38 5.30
C GLU A 68 4.70 -7.46 4.75
N VAL A 69 5.69 -7.81 5.55
CA VAL A 69 6.58 -8.95 5.32
C VAL A 69 6.41 -9.88 6.51
N GLU A 70 6.04 -11.12 6.22
CA GLU A 70 5.92 -12.20 7.18
C GLU A 70 7.05 -13.20 6.95
N THR A 71 7.76 -13.49 8.03
CA THR A 71 8.78 -14.53 8.12
C THR A 71 8.31 -15.58 9.12
N GLU A 72 9.05 -16.68 9.25
CA GLU A 72 8.72 -17.76 10.19
C GLU A 72 8.51 -17.29 11.65
N SER A 73 9.15 -16.20 12.06
CA SER A 73 9.11 -15.73 13.47
C SER A 73 8.58 -14.31 13.65
N LYS A 74 8.48 -13.52 12.57
CA LYS A 74 8.21 -12.08 12.66
C LYS A 74 7.29 -11.61 11.55
N ARG A 75 6.38 -10.71 11.91
CA ARG A 75 5.64 -9.88 10.98
C ARG A 75 6.16 -8.45 11.09
N LEU A 76 6.57 -7.87 9.98
CA LEU A 76 7.02 -6.50 9.88
C LEU A 76 6.04 -5.72 9.01
N VAL A 77 5.65 -4.52 9.43
CA VAL A 77 4.74 -3.64 8.66
C VAL A 77 5.34 -2.25 8.56
N ALA A 78 5.49 -1.77 7.33
CA ALA A 78 5.96 -0.43 7.02
C ALA A 78 4.99 0.30 6.08
N GLU A 79 5.00 1.63 6.17
CA GLU A 79 4.30 2.49 5.22
C GLU A 79 5.15 2.68 3.95
N LEU A 80 4.49 2.80 2.80
CA LEU A 80 5.16 2.80 1.50
C LEU A 80 6.16 3.94 1.34
N ASP A 81 5.87 5.12 1.86
CA ASP A 81 6.72 6.29 1.84
C ASP A 81 8.03 6.09 2.62
N ASN A 82 7.96 5.47 3.79
CA ASN A 82 9.14 5.07 4.56
C ASN A 82 9.99 4.04 3.82
N LEU A 83 9.34 3.09 3.12
CA LEU A 83 10.06 2.11 2.28
C LEU A 83 10.74 2.77 1.07
N VAL A 84 10.07 3.72 0.43
CA VAL A 84 10.64 4.51 -0.68
C VAL A 84 11.89 5.26 -0.22
N GLN A 85 11.83 5.90 0.95
CA GLN A 85 12.98 6.58 1.53
C GLN A 85 14.10 5.59 1.87
N ALA A 86 13.80 4.51 2.60
CA ALA A 86 14.77 3.51 3.01
C ALA A 86 15.46 2.80 1.82
N ALA A 87 14.74 2.63 0.71
CA ALA A 87 15.27 2.06 -0.52
C ALA A 87 16.09 3.04 -1.37
N GLY A 88 16.18 4.31 -0.98
CA GLY A 88 16.85 5.38 -1.74
C GLY A 88 16.12 5.77 -3.02
N LEU A 89 14.80 5.56 -3.10
CA LEU A 89 13.98 5.81 -4.29
C LEU A 89 13.40 7.23 -4.35
N GLY A 90 13.59 8.02 -3.29
CA GLY A 90 13.15 9.40 -3.21
C GLY A 90 12.82 9.83 -1.78
N ALA A 91 12.38 11.08 -1.64
CA ALA A 91 11.85 11.58 -0.38
C ALA A 91 10.42 11.05 -0.14
N PRO A 92 9.96 10.94 1.14
CA PRO A 92 8.62 10.44 1.47
C PRO A 92 7.48 11.17 0.74
N ASN A 93 7.61 12.49 0.57
CA ASN A 93 6.62 13.33 -0.10
C ASN A 93 6.49 13.09 -1.62
N HIS A 94 7.35 12.27 -2.22
CA HIS A 94 7.17 11.83 -3.60
C HIS A 94 6.04 10.81 -3.74
N VAL A 95 5.66 10.12 -2.65
CA VAL A 95 4.51 9.22 -2.62
C VAL A 95 3.24 10.05 -2.43
N LYS A 96 2.43 10.16 -3.48
CA LYS A 96 1.16 10.91 -3.41
C LYS A 96 0.12 10.14 -2.59
N TYR A 97 -0.63 10.87 -1.77
CA TYR A 97 -1.64 10.30 -0.86
C TYR A 97 -3.02 10.94 -1.00
N SER A 98 -3.19 12.08 -1.69
CA SER A 98 -4.49 12.78 -1.68
C SER A 98 -5.61 12.00 -2.37
N ALA A 99 -6.75 11.87 -1.70
CA ALA A 99 -7.98 11.27 -2.20
C ALA A 99 -9.19 12.23 -2.10
N ARG A 100 -8.97 13.55 -2.03
CA ARG A 100 -10.05 14.56 -1.92
C ARG A 100 -11.01 14.60 -3.10
N THR A 101 -10.56 14.11 -4.26
CA THR A 101 -11.35 13.97 -5.49
C THR A 101 -10.97 12.67 -6.17
N LEU A 102 -11.83 12.15 -7.05
CA LEU A 102 -11.54 10.93 -7.81
C LEU A 102 -10.26 11.06 -8.65
N THR A 103 -10.03 12.23 -9.25
CA THR A 103 -8.79 12.53 -10.00
C THR A 103 -7.57 12.51 -9.10
N ALA A 104 -7.67 13.03 -7.88
CA ALA A 104 -6.57 12.99 -6.91
C ALA A 104 -6.28 11.55 -6.47
N LEU A 105 -7.33 10.78 -6.16
CA LEU A 105 -7.24 9.36 -5.80
C LEU A 105 -6.50 8.57 -6.89
N ARG A 106 -6.90 8.69 -8.15
CA ARG A 106 -6.23 8.01 -9.28
C ARG A 106 -4.74 8.33 -9.35
N LYS A 107 -4.39 9.61 -9.30
CA LYS A 107 -2.98 10.06 -9.31
C LYS A 107 -2.20 9.55 -8.10
N ALA A 108 -2.84 9.43 -6.94
CA ALA A 108 -2.23 8.87 -5.74
C ALA A 108 -1.97 7.37 -5.90
N LEU A 109 -2.98 6.61 -6.34
CA LEU A 109 -2.87 5.17 -6.60
C LEU A 109 -1.82 4.85 -7.67
N GLU A 110 -1.79 5.57 -8.78
CA GLU A 110 -0.76 5.43 -9.82
C GLU A 110 0.65 5.68 -9.27
N SER A 111 0.80 6.72 -8.45
CA SER A 111 2.07 7.04 -7.78
C SER A 111 2.51 5.92 -6.85
N GLN A 112 1.60 5.40 -6.03
CA GLN A 112 1.90 4.32 -5.08
C GLN A 112 2.21 3.00 -5.80
N ALA A 113 1.41 2.64 -6.81
CA ALA A 113 1.64 1.49 -7.68
C ALA A 113 3.02 1.52 -8.35
N LYS A 114 3.44 2.69 -8.86
CA LYS A 114 4.79 2.89 -9.41
C LYS A 114 5.87 2.55 -8.39
N TYR A 115 5.75 3.03 -7.14
CA TYR A 115 6.75 2.75 -6.11
C TYR A 115 6.74 1.29 -5.65
N VAL A 116 5.57 0.66 -5.57
CA VAL A 116 5.48 -0.78 -5.28
C VAL A 116 6.22 -1.60 -6.35
N ARG A 117 6.10 -1.24 -7.64
CA ARG A 117 6.88 -1.87 -8.70
C ARG A 117 8.40 -1.70 -8.50
N LEU A 118 8.84 -0.49 -8.17
CA LEU A 118 10.27 -0.19 -7.94
C LEU A 118 10.84 -0.90 -6.70
N LEU A 119 10.01 -1.13 -5.69
CA LEU A 119 10.40 -1.82 -4.45
C LEU A 119 10.45 -3.34 -4.60
N ARG A 120 9.73 -3.91 -5.59
CA ARG A 120 9.60 -5.37 -5.74
C ARG A 120 10.93 -6.13 -5.66
N PRO A 121 12.00 -5.76 -6.38
CA PRO A 121 13.26 -6.51 -6.32
C PRO A 121 13.87 -6.57 -4.92
N ARG A 122 13.65 -5.53 -4.10
CA ARG A 122 14.18 -5.47 -2.72
C ARG A 122 13.29 -6.26 -1.76
N LEU A 123 11.96 -6.22 -1.95
CA LEU A 123 10.98 -6.92 -1.12
C LEU A 123 11.02 -8.44 -1.27
N VAL A 124 11.60 -8.97 -2.35
CA VAL A 124 11.83 -10.42 -2.54
C VAL A 124 13.28 -10.84 -2.38
N SER A 125 14.15 -9.93 -1.96
CA SER A 125 15.56 -10.23 -1.72
C SER A 125 15.78 -10.67 -0.27
N ASP A 126 16.93 -11.29 -0.03
CA ASP A 126 17.36 -11.67 1.32
C ASP A 126 17.59 -10.46 2.24
N THR A 127 17.66 -9.24 1.67
CA THR A 127 17.84 -7.99 2.43
C THR A 127 16.52 -7.34 2.87
N VAL A 128 15.38 -8.00 2.63
CA VAL A 128 14.05 -7.45 2.95
C VAL A 128 13.92 -7.04 4.42
N LEU A 129 14.49 -7.80 5.35
CA LEU A 129 14.43 -7.48 6.78
C LEU A 129 15.17 -6.18 7.10
N GLN A 130 16.35 -5.98 6.53
CA GLN A 130 17.12 -4.74 6.70
C GLN A 130 16.37 -3.55 6.12
N LEU A 131 15.76 -3.71 4.94
CA LEU A 131 14.93 -2.66 4.33
C LEU A 131 13.76 -2.28 5.25
N MET A 132 13.04 -3.27 5.79
CA MET A 132 11.91 -3.04 6.69
C MET A 132 12.35 -2.32 7.96
N GLN A 133 13.49 -2.70 8.56
CA GLN A 133 14.05 -2.01 9.72
C GLN A 133 14.43 -0.56 9.42
N MET A 134 15.09 -0.31 8.28
CA MET A 134 15.43 1.04 7.84
C MET A 134 14.18 1.90 7.56
N ALA A 135 13.08 1.27 7.14
CA ALA A 135 11.78 1.91 6.96
C ALA A 135 10.97 2.05 8.25
N ASN A 136 11.60 1.85 9.42
CA ASN A 136 10.97 1.93 10.74
C ASN A 136 9.73 1.02 10.85
N ALA A 137 9.81 -0.18 10.27
CA ALA A 137 8.72 -1.14 10.32
C ALA A 137 8.38 -1.49 11.76
N ARG A 138 7.07 -1.52 12.05
CA ARG A 138 6.58 -2.11 13.31
C ARG A 138 6.75 -3.63 13.23
N GLU A 139 7.19 -4.22 14.33
CA GLU A 139 7.51 -5.65 14.41
C GLU A 139 6.61 -6.34 15.44
N TRP A 140 6.11 -7.52 15.09
CA TRP A 140 5.39 -8.42 15.99
C TRP A 140 5.97 -9.83 15.89
N THR A 141 6.11 -10.51 17.03
CA THR A 141 6.42 -11.94 17.05
C THR A 141 5.19 -12.72 16.58
N VAL A 142 5.38 -13.58 15.59
CA VAL A 142 4.36 -14.55 15.18
C VAL A 142 4.55 -15.78 16.08
N ARG A 143 3.49 -16.17 16.81
CA ARG A 143 3.49 -17.36 17.68
C ARG A 143 3.06 -18.59 16.91
#